data_AF-A0A7R9ECI1-F1
#
_entry.id   AF-A0A7R9ECI1-F1
#
_cell.length_a   1.000
_cell.length_b   1.000
_cell.length_c   1.000
_cell.angle_alpha   90.00
_cell.angle_beta   90.00
_cell.angle_gamma   90.00
#
_symmetry.space_group_name_H-M   'P 1'
#
loop_
_entity.id
_entity.type
_entity.pdbx_description
1 polymer ?
#
loop_
_entity_poly.entity_id
_entity_poly.type
_entity_poly.pdbx_seq_one_letter_code
_entity_poly.pdbx_strand_id
1 'polypeptide(L)'
;MPKEKSCKSVLFKQWIDGDRNFTTDGKIIFCQPGSKEVVQTFDEEQAVAITEANAAVFCSSAVLAYVKSNFGNLPGAITVLEARDLPLVKAVTIMRGIEENLNQASGSVGTVIVDKLNRVL
;
A
#
# COMPACT_ATOMS: atom_id res chain seq x y z
N MET A 1 13.35 -7.45 -48.58
CA MET A 1 13.56 -6.47 -47.48
C MET A 1 13.28 -7.17 -46.17
N PRO A 2 14.25 -7.31 -45.25
CA PRO A 2 13.97 -7.87 -43.93
C PRO A 2 13.16 -6.85 -43.12
N LYS A 3 12.02 -7.25 -42.56
CA LYS A 3 11.30 -6.44 -41.57
C LYS A 3 12.14 -6.46 -40.30
N GLU A 4 12.87 -5.38 -40.04
CA GLU A 4 13.60 -5.16 -38.79
C GLU A 4 12.62 -5.33 -37.62
N LYS A 5 12.85 -6.34 -36.77
CA LYS A 5 12.09 -6.51 -35.54
C LYS A 5 12.51 -5.39 -34.60
N SER A 6 11.69 -4.35 -34.47
CA SER A 6 11.93 -3.28 -33.50
C SER A 6 12.11 -3.88 -32.11
N CYS A 7 13.14 -3.42 -31.40
CA CYS A 7 13.42 -3.88 -30.04
C CYS A 7 12.22 -3.51 -29.15
N LYS A 8 11.72 -4.45 -28.33
CA LYS A 8 10.53 -4.22 -27.48
C LYS A 8 10.65 -2.98 -26.59
N SER A 9 11.87 -2.65 -26.16
CA SER A 9 12.14 -1.44 -25.37
C SER A 9 11.89 -0.14 -26.15
N VAL A 10 12.07 -0.15 -27.47
CA VAL A 10 11.77 0.98 -28.36
C VAL A 10 10.26 1.12 -28.51
N LEU A 11 9.54 0.01 -28.66
CA LEU A 11 8.08 0.01 -28.73
C LEU A 11 7.45 0.51 -27.42
N PHE A 12 7.93 0.05 -26.27
CA PHE A 12 7.42 0.52 -24.98
C PHE A 12 7.63 2.02 -24.79
N LYS A 13 8.80 2.54 -25.18
CA LYS A 13 9.06 3.98 -25.15
C LYS A 13 8.15 4.74 -26.10
N GLN A 14 7.87 4.22 -27.30
CA GLN A 14 6.93 4.83 -28.24
C GLN A 14 5.48 4.82 -27.72
N TRP A 15 5.07 3.76 -27.03
CA TRP A 15 3.69 3.64 -26.51
C TRP A 15 3.38 4.59 -25.37
N ILE A 16 4.37 4.95 -24.57
CA ILE A 16 4.21 5.86 -23.42
C ILE A 16 4.78 7.26 -23.69
N ASP A 17 5.23 7.53 -24.93
CA ASP A 17 5.83 8.82 -25.27
C ASP A 17 4.80 9.94 -25.13
N GLY A 18 5.09 10.91 -24.26
CA GLY A 18 4.19 12.00 -23.92
C GLY A 18 3.16 11.71 -22.82
N ASP A 19 3.02 10.46 -22.35
CA ASP A 19 2.11 10.13 -21.25
C ASP A 19 2.84 10.21 -19.90
N ARG A 20 2.47 11.22 -19.09
CA ARG A 20 3.06 11.46 -17.77
C ARG A 20 2.66 10.42 -16.74
N ASN A 21 1.64 9.62 -17.01
CA ASN A 21 1.10 8.65 -16.06
C ASN A 21 1.85 7.32 -16.06
N PHE A 22 2.74 7.10 -17.02
CA PHE A 22 3.46 5.85 -17.20
C PHE A 22 4.97 6.08 -17.36
N THR A 23 5.77 5.14 -16.85
CA THR A 23 7.22 5.10 -17.05
C THR A 23 7.63 3.69 -17.47
N THR A 24 8.84 3.50 -18.01
CA THR A 24 9.33 2.16 -18.36
C THR A 24 10.82 2.01 -18.10
N ASP A 25 11.23 0.82 -17.67
CA ASP A 25 12.64 0.40 -17.62
C ASP A 25 13.10 -0.26 -18.94
N GLY A 26 12.25 -0.26 -19.96
CA GLY A 26 12.48 -0.92 -21.25
C GLY A 26 12.08 -2.40 -21.29
N LYS A 27 11.62 -2.97 -20.17
CA LYS A 27 11.07 -4.34 -20.08
C LYS A 27 9.63 -4.35 -19.56
N ILE A 28 9.30 -3.45 -18.65
CA ILE A 28 8.01 -3.34 -17.97
C ILE A 28 7.56 -1.87 -17.99
N ILE A 29 6.25 -1.64 -18.07
CA ILE A 29 5.64 -0.31 -17.94
C ILE A 29 5.10 -0.18 -16.51
N PHE A 30 5.46 0.90 -15.83
CA PHE A 30 5.04 1.25 -14.48
C PHE A 30 4.02 2.38 -14.53
N CYS A 31 2.99 2.34 -13.68
CA CYS A 31 2.09 3.46 -13.46
C CYS A 31 2.64 4.39 -12.37
N GLN A 32 2.60 5.71 -12.58
CA GLN A 32 2.96 6.69 -11.58
C GLN A 32 1.87 6.86 -10.50
N PRO A 33 2.20 7.38 -9.30
CA PRO A 33 1.22 7.66 -8.25
C PRO A 33 0.29 8.81 -8.69
N GLY A 34 -0.86 8.46 -9.26
CA GLY A 34 -1.83 9.41 -9.84
C GLY A 34 -2.67 8.79 -10.96
N SER A 35 -2.17 7.73 -11.61
CA SER A 35 -2.82 7.07 -12.76
C SER A 35 -4.03 6.21 -12.42
N LYS A 36 -4.54 6.24 -11.17
CA LYS A 36 -5.68 5.40 -10.76
C LYS A 36 -6.92 5.63 -11.62
N GLU A 37 -7.17 6.87 -12.02
CA GLU A 37 -8.27 7.22 -12.93
C GLU A 37 -8.06 6.65 -14.34
N VAL A 38 -6.82 6.56 -14.81
CA VAL A 38 -6.51 6.03 -16.15
C VAL A 38 -6.74 4.52 -16.21
N VAL A 39 -6.33 3.77 -15.18
CA VAL A 39 -6.58 2.31 -15.16
C VAL A 39 -8.09 2.00 -15.16
N GLN A 40 -8.89 2.86 -14.53
CA GLN A 40 -10.35 2.76 -14.49
C GLN A 40 -11.04 3.09 -15.83
N THR A 41 -10.35 3.72 -16.78
CA THR A 41 -10.90 4.00 -18.12
C THR A 41 -10.71 2.85 -19.10
N PHE A 42 -9.93 1.82 -18.75
CA PHE A 42 -9.75 0.66 -19.62
C PHE A 42 -10.92 -0.30 -19.48
N ASP A 43 -11.49 -0.66 -20.63
CA ASP A 43 -12.59 -1.61 -20.73
C ASP A 43 -12.12 -3.02 -20.33
N GLU A 44 -12.76 -3.57 -19.30
CA GLU A 44 -12.42 -4.86 -18.70
C GLU A 44 -12.65 -6.04 -19.66
N GLU A 45 -13.46 -5.85 -20.72
CA GLU A 45 -13.69 -6.86 -21.76
C GLU A 45 -12.54 -6.95 -22.78
N GLN A 46 -11.65 -5.95 -22.82
CA GLN A 46 -10.57 -5.89 -23.82
C GLN A 46 -9.39 -6.83 -23.49
N ALA A 47 -9.14 -7.12 -22.20
CA ALA A 47 -8.07 -8.04 -21.81
C ALA A 47 -8.15 -8.49 -20.34
N VAL A 48 -7.83 -9.76 -20.09
CA VAL A 48 -7.65 -10.34 -18.72
C VAL A 48 -6.64 -9.56 -17.89
N ALA A 49 -5.58 -9.04 -18.54
CA ALA A 49 -4.55 -8.24 -17.88
C ALA A 49 -5.09 -6.90 -17.33
N ILE A 50 -6.13 -6.31 -17.95
CA ILE A 50 -6.80 -5.10 -17.45
C ILE A 50 -7.60 -5.44 -16.19
N THR A 51 -8.33 -6.55 -16.21
CA THR A 51 -9.12 -7.02 -15.08
C THR A 51 -8.24 -7.32 -13.85
N GLU A 52 -7.11 -8.00 -14.06
CA GLU A 52 -6.13 -8.29 -13.00
C GLU A 52 -5.43 -7.02 -12.48
N ALA A 53 -5.06 -6.09 -13.37
CA ALA A 53 -4.46 -4.82 -12.98
C ALA A 53 -5.45 -3.95 -12.16
N ASN A 54 -6.72 -3.86 -12.58
CA ASN A 54 -7.77 -3.19 -11.81
C ASN A 54 -7.91 -3.82 -10.43
N ALA A 55 -8.08 -5.15 -10.35
CA ALA A 55 -8.18 -5.85 -9.07
C ALA A 55 -6.98 -5.58 -8.13
N ALA A 56 -5.75 -5.57 -8.66
CA ALA A 56 -4.54 -5.28 -7.88
C ALA A 56 -4.46 -3.82 -7.40
N VAL A 57 -4.86 -2.86 -8.23
CA VAL A 57 -4.91 -1.43 -7.87
C VAL A 57 -5.91 -1.18 -6.75
N PHE A 58 -7.08 -1.83 -6.78
CA PHE A 58 -8.10 -1.68 -5.74
C PHE A 58 -7.76 -2.45 -4.45
N CYS A 59 -7.22 -3.68 -4.55
CA CYS A 59 -6.84 -4.49 -3.38
C CYS A 59 -5.80 -3.80 -2.50
N SER A 60 -4.82 -3.12 -3.09
CA SER A 60 -3.76 -2.46 -2.32
C SER A 60 -4.27 -1.29 -1.46
N SER A 61 -5.30 -0.57 -1.91
CA SER A 61 -5.79 0.64 -1.24
C SER A 61 -6.57 0.33 0.04
N ALA A 62 -7.40 -0.71 0.03
CA ALA A 62 -8.19 -1.11 1.19
C ALA A 62 -7.32 -1.71 2.30
N VAL A 63 -6.34 -2.55 1.94
CA VAL A 63 -5.38 -3.11 2.91
C VAL A 63 -4.51 -2.01 3.51
N LEU A 64 -4.01 -1.09 2.68
CA LEU A 64 -3.20 0.03 3.17
C LEU A 64 -4.02 0.97 4.06
N ALA A 65 -5.27 1.27 3.68
CA ALA A 65 -6.18 2.06 4.50
C ALA A 65 -6.46 1.37 5.84
N TYR A 66 -6.73 0.06 5.83
CA TYR A 66 -6.91 -0.73 7.04
C TYR A 66 -5.68 -0.68 7.95
N VAL A 67 -4.48 -0.90 7.40
CA VAL A 67 -3.23 -0.84 8.17
C VAL A 67 -2.99 0.55 8.75
N LYS A 68 -3.16 1.60 7.94
CA LYS A 68 -2.94 2.98 8.37
C LYS A 68 -3.94 3.40 9.46
N SER A 69 -5.22 3.08 9.29
CA SER A 69 -6.27 3.45 10.24
C SER A 69 -6.17 2.72 11.57
N ASN A 70 -5.74 1.46 11.58
CA ASN A 70 -5.71 0.64 12.79
C ASN A 70 -4.34 0.58 13.48
N PHE A 71 -3.24 0.72 12.73
CA PHE A 71 -1.88 0.48 13.24
C PHE A 71 -0.90 1.63 12.99
N GLY A 72 -1.32 2.69 12.29
CA GLY A 72 -0.44 3.81 11.91
C GLY A 72 0.12 4.61 13.09
N ASN A 73 -0.51 4.52 14.26
CA ASN A 73 -0.06 5.18 15.49
C ASN A 73 1.01 4.38 16.26
N LEU A 74 1.15 3.07 16.02
CA LEU A 74 2.06 2.20 16.77
C LEU A 74 3.54 2.63 16.68
N PRO A 75 4.11 2.94 15.51
CA PRO A 75 5.53 3.30 15.43
C PRO A 75 5.87 4.56 16.25
N GLY A 76 4.99 5.56 16.22
CA GLY A 76 5.16 6.77 17.02
C GLY A 76 5.05 6.49 18.52
N ALA A 77 4.08 5.67 18.91
CA ALA A 77 3.90 5.30 20.32
C ALA A 77 5.09 4.49 20.87
N ILE A 78 5.61 3.54 20.09
CA ILE A 78 6.83 2.78 20.44
C ILE A 78 8.01 3.74 20.63
N THR A 79 8.22 4.65 19.68
CA THR A 79 9.32 5.63 19.76
C THR A 79 9.26 6.47 21.03
N VAL A 80 8.05 6.88 21.45
CA VAL A 80 7.89 7.66 22.70
C VAL A 80 8.11 6.78 23.93
N LEU A 81 7.61 5.54 23.93
CA LEU A 81 7.78 4.61 25.05
C LEU A 81 9.23 4.16 25.25
N GLU A 82 10.03 4.10 24.19
CA GLU A 82 11.45 3.79 24.23
C GLU A 82 12.33 4.97 24.70
N ALA A 83 11.78 6.18 24.76
CA ALA A 83 12.51 7.36 25.20
C ALA A 83 12.90 7.26 26.68
N ARG A 84 14.12 7.70 27.00
CA ARG A 84 14.56 7.84 28.39
C ARG A 84 13.80 8.98 29.07
N ASP A 85 13.59 8.86 30.37
CA ASP A 85 12.94 9.87 31.22
C ASP A 85 11.44 10.11 30.94
N LEU A 86 10.74 9.17 30.29
CA LEU A 86 9.29 9.24 30.16
C LEU A 86 8.62 8.98 31.54
N PRO A 87 7.80 9.91 32.07
CA PRO A 87 7.06 9.67 33.29
C PRO A 87 6.14 8.45 33.16
N LEU A 88 6.14 7.59 34.18
CA LEU A 88 5.36 6.34 34.16
C LEU A 88 3.87 6.59 33.87
N VAL A 89 3.29 7.65 34.43
CA VAL A 89 1.89 8.04 34.18
C VAL A 89 1.61 8.32 32.69
N LYS A 90 2.60 8.90 31.97
CA LYS A 90 2.49 9.14 30.53
C LYS A 90 2.61 7.82 29.76
N ALA A 91 3.53 6.96 30.14
CA ALA A 91 3.67 5.62 29.53
C ALA A 91 2.37 4.81 29.64
N VAL A 92 1.77 4.75 30.83
CA VAL A 92 0.49 4.06 31.07
C VAL A 92 -0.64 4.68 30.23
N THR A 93 -0.66 6.01 30.10
CA THR A 93 -1.67 6.69 29.28
C THR A 93 -1.52 6.37 27.80
N ILE A 94 -0.29 6.29 27.29
CA ILE A 94 -0.01 5.89 25.91
C ILE A 94 -0.46 4.44 25.67
N MET A 95 -0.09 3.51 26.56
CA MET A 95 -0.46 2.10 26.44
C MET A 95 -1.97 1.88 26.40
N ARG A 96 -2.72 2.55 27.28
CA ARG A 96 -4.19 2.51 27.27
C ARG A 96 -4.78 3.02 25.95
N GLY A 97 -4.23 4.10 25.39
CA GLY A 97 -4.66 4.59 24.08
C GLY A 97 -4.36 3.61 22.94
N ILE A 98 -3.27 2.83 23.03
CA ILE A 98 -2.97 1.76 22.09
C ILE A 98 -4.00 0.63 22.22
N GLU A 99 -4.30 0.19 23.44
CA GLU A 99 -5.30 -0.85 23.71
C GLU A 99 -6.68 -0.47 23.15
N GLU A 100 -7.13 0.75 23.41
CA GLU A 100 -8.40 1.27 22.91
C GLU A 100 -8.46 1.25 21.37
N ASN A 101 -7.40 1.67 20.69
CA ASN A 101 -7.34 1.66 19.22
C ASN A 101 -7.28 0.24 18.65
N LEU A 102 -6.52 -0.67 19.27
CA LEU A 102 -6.41 -2.06 18.82
C LEU A 102 -7.71 -2.84 19.06
N ASN A 103 -8.45 -2.54 20.13
CA ASN A 103 -9.76 -3.14 20.38
C ASN A 103 -10.82 -2.74 19.34
N GLN A 104 -10.61 -1.63 18.61
CA GLN A 104 -11.44 -1.25 17.48
C GLN A 104 -11.03 -1.92 16.16
N ALA A 105 -9.86 -2.55 16.10
CA ALA A 105 -9.39 -3.25 14.91
C ALA A 105 -10.13 -4.59 14.75
N SER A 106 -11.14 -4.61 13.87
CA SER A 106 -11.93 -5.81 13.57
C SER A 106 -11.23 -6.76 12.60
N GLY A 107 -11.40 -8.06 12.79
CA GLY A 107 -10.94 -9.10 11.85
C GLY A 107 -9.73 -9.87 12.34
N SER A 108 -9.39 -10.96 11.64
CA SER A 108 -8.38 -11.93 12.09
C SER A 108 -7.02 -11.30 12.39
N VAL A 109 -6.58 -10.32 11.59
CA VAL A 109 -5.32 -9.61 11.81
C VAL A 109 -5.35 -8.75 13.07
N GLY A 110 -6.46 -8.04 13.31
CA GLY A 110 -6.64 -7.24 14.52
C GLY A 110 -6.58 -8.11 15.79
N THR A 111 -7.30 -9.23 15.78
CA THR A 111 -7.29 -10.21 16.88
C THR A 111 -5.88 -10.72 17.18
N VAL A 112 -5.10 -11.09 16.15
CA VAL A 112 -3.72 -11.57 16.35
C VAL A 112 -2.82 -10.51 16.98
N ILE A 113 -3.02 -9.23 16.64
CA ILE A 113 -2.20 -8.14 17.20
C ILE A 113 -2.60 -7.85 18.65
N VAL A 114 -3.90 -7.85 18.96
CA VAL A 114 -4.41 -7.73 20.35
C VAL A 114 -3.88 -8.87 21.22
N ASP A 115 -3.92 -10.11 20.73
CA ASP A 115 -3.39 -11.27 21.45
C ASP A 115 -1.89 -11.17 21.71
N LYS A 116 -1.11 -10.60 20.78
CA LYS A 116 0.32 -10.35 20.99
C LYS A 116 0.55 -9.32 22.08
N LEU A 117 -0.25 -8.25 22.13
CA LEU A 117 -0.15 -7.22 23.17
C LEU A 117 -0.48 -7.83 24.55
N ASN A 118 -1.57 -8.59 24.64
CA ASN A 118 -2.00 -9.23 25.89
C ASN A 118 -1.01 -10.27 26.43
N ARG A 119 -0.07 -10.75 25.61
CA ARG A 119 0.99 -11.69 26.04
C ARG A 119 2.18 -11.03 26.69
N VAL A 120 2.37 -9.72 26.48
CA VAL A 120 3.52 -8.97 27.00
C VAL A 120 3.13 -8.01 28.14
N LEU A 121 1.83 -7.81 28.34
CA LEU A 121 1.23 -7.20 29.53
C LEU A 121 1.11 -8.24 30.66
#